data_AF-A0A1A0R4V8-F1
#
_entry.id   AF-A0A1A0R4V8-F1
#
_cell.length_a   1.000
_cell.length_b   1.000
_cell.length_c   1.000
_cell.angle_alpha   90.00
_cell.angle_beta   90.00
_cell.angle_gamma   90.00
#
_symmetry.space_group_name_H-M   'P 1'
#
loop_
_entity.id
_entity.type
_entity.pdbx_description
1 polymer ?
#
loop_
_entity_poly.entity_id
_entity_poly.type
_entity_poly.pdbx_seq_one_letter_code
_entity_poly.pdbx_strand_id
1 'polypeptide(L)'
;MRYFYDTEFIDDGRTIELISIGVAAEDGREYYAISTEFNPDRAGRWVRKHVLPKLPSPSSKLWRSRRQIRSELEDFFDIDGDEPIELWAWVGAYDHVVLCQLWGPMTDLPPAMPRFTRELRQFWEERGSPRMPARPTDAHDALVDARHNLHRFQLMTGEGLRPARQPG
;
A
#
# COMPACT_ATOMS: atom_id res chain seq x y z
N MET A 1 0.43 3.75 15.19
CA MET A 1 1.30 3.32 14.06
C MET A 1 0.85 3.88 12.72
N ARG A 2 1.79 4.36 11.89
CA ARG A 2 1.56 4.76 10.48
C ARG A 2 1.93 3.67 9.50
N TYR A 3 1.08 3.48 8.50
CA TYR A 3 1.24 2.51 7.42
C TYR A 3 1.13 3.21 6.07
N PHE A 4 2.14 3.02 5.24
CA PHE A 4 2.22 3.54 3.88
C PHE A 4 1.93 2.40 2.92
N TYR A 5 0.98 2.56 2.03
CA TYR A 5 0.59 1.49 1.12
C TYR A 5 0.38 1.98 -0.29
N ASP A 6 0.39 1.02 -1.21
CA ASP A 6 0.11 1.18 -2.62
C ASP A 6 -0.56 -0.11 -3.13
N THR A 7 -1.38 0.02 -4.15
CA THR A 7 -2.05 -1.12 -4.77
C THR A 7 -1.97 -1.05 -6.29
N GLU A 8 -1.82 -2.22 -6.90
CA GLU A 8 -1.99 -2.38 -8.33
C GLU A 8 -3.31 -3.10 -8.58
N PHE A 9 -4.05 -2.66 -9.59
CA PHE A 9 -5.40 -3.16 -9.87
C PHE A 9 -5.80 -3.01 -11.34
N ILE A 10 -6.87 -3.71 -11.71
CA ILE A 10 -7.58 -3.51 -12.98
C ILE A 10 -8.84 -2.72 -12.67
N ASP A 11 -8.93 -1.51 -13.21
CA ASP A 11 -10.13 -0.66 -13.15
C ASP A 11 -10.78 -0.57 -14.54
N ASP A 12 -12.09 -0.79 -14.59
CA ASP A 12 -12.91 -0.69 -15.81
C ASP A 12 -13.99 0.40 -15.73
N GLY A 13 -13.91 1.28 -14.74
CA GLY A 13 -14.89 2.33 -14.46
C GLY A 13 -16.16 1.84 -13.76
N ARG A 14 -16.19 0.56 -13.35
CA ARG A 14 -17.29 -0.04 -12.57
C ARG A 14 -16.78 -0.83 -11.38
N THR A 15 -15.71 -1.58 -11.58
CA THR A 15 -15.09 -2.47 -10.59
C THR A 15 -13.60 -2.20 -10.50
N ILE A 16 -13.03 -2.46 -9.33
CA ILE A 16 -11.58 -2.38 -9.09
C ILE A 16 -11.12 -3.77 -8.64
N GLU A 17 -10.42 -4.49 -9.52
CA GLU A 17 -9.89 -5.82 -9.22
C GLU A 17 -8.46 -5.74 -8.73
N LEU A 18 -8.23 -6.07 -7.45
CA LEU A 18 -6.89 -6.07 -6.85
C LEU A 18 -5.96 -7.07 -7.56
N ILE A 19 -4.84 -6.56 -8.09
CA ILE A 19 -3.70 -7.37 -8.52
C ILE A 19 -2.78 -7.62 -7.33
N SER A 20 -2.27 -6.57 -6.68
CA SER A 20 -1.34 -6.68 -5.56
C SER A 20 -1.44 -5.52 -4.60
N ILE A 21 -1.02 -5.73 -3.36
CA ILE A 21 -0.92 -4.70 -2.32
C ILE A 21 0.45 -4.77 -1.64
N GLY A 22 1.10 -3.62 -1.49
CA GLY A 22 2.30 -3.45 -0.69
C GLY A 22 2.05 -2.50 0.47
N VAL A 23 2.57 -2.82 1.66
CA VAL A 23 2.44 -1.99 2.86
C VAL A 23 3.79 -1.91 3.57
N ALA A 24 4.22 -0.71 3.93
CA ALA A 24 5.39 -0.42 4.75
C ALA A 24 4.95 0.32 6.02
N ALA A 25 5.24 -0.24 7.19
CA ALA A 25 4.98 0.38 8.47
C ALA A 25 6.13 1.31 8.88
N GLU A 26 5.84 2.36 9.65
CA GLU A 26 6.89 3.29 10.14
C GLU A 26 7.91 2.63 11.08
N ASP A 27 7.58 1.46 11.65
CA ASP A 27 8.47 0.64 12.48
C ASP A 27 9.41 -0.29 11.67
N GLY A 28 9.32 -0.28 10.34
CA GLY A 28 10.15 -1.07 9.43
C GLY A 28 9.58 -2.42 9.04
N ARG A 29 8.42 -2.83 9.54
CA ARG A 29 7.71 -4.03 9.03
C ARG A 29 7.19 -3.79 7.63
N GLU A 30 7.12 -4.86 6.85
CA GLU A 30 6.65 -4.82 5.47
C GLU A 30 5.74 -6.00 5.17
N TYR A 31 4.75 -5.74 4.31
CA TYR A 31 3.82 -6.74 3.80
C TYR A 31 3.68 -6.59 2.29
N TYR A 32 3.65 -7.71 1.57
CA TYR A 32 3.39 -7.73 0.14
C TYR A 32 2.68 -9.02 -0.25
N ALA A 33 1.61 -8.87 -1.02
CA ALA A 33 0.87 -10.01 -1.56
C ALA A 33 0.25 -9.69 -2.92
N ILE A 34 0.04 -10.75 -3.69
CA ILE A 34 -0.55 -10.72 -5.03
C ILE A 34 -1.79 -11.60 -4.98
N SER A 35 -2.92 -11.03 -5.40
CA SER A 35 -4.19 -11.74 -5.45
C SER A 35 -4.12 -12.86 -6.48
N THR A 36 -4.52 -14.07 -6.11
CA THR A 36 -4.73 -15.18 -7.07
C THR A 36 -6.06 -15.08 -7.82
N GLU A 37 -6.86 -14.05 -7.53
CA GLU A 37 -8.27 -13.98 -7.94
C GLU A 37 -8.56 -12.96 -9.05
N PHE A 38 -7.60 -12.10 -9.41
CA PHE A 38 -7.80 -11.20 -10.55
C PHE A 38 -7.68 -11.96 -11.87
N ASN A 39 -8.39 -11.49 -12.90
CA ASN A 39 -8.25 -12.05 -14.23
C ASN A 39 -7.25 -11.24 -15.07
N PRO A 40 -6.02 -11.74 -15.35
CA PRO A 40 -5.03 -11.02 -16.14
C PRO A 40 -5.49 -10.72 -17.57
N ASP A 41 -6.49 -11.44 -18.10
CA ASP A 41 -7.03 -11.19 -19.43
C ASP A 41 -7.82 -9.88 -19.53
N ARG A 42 -8.36 -9.41 -18.40
CA ARG A 42 -9.07 -8.12 -18.33
C ARG A 42 -8.12 -6.92 -18.30
N ALA A 43 -6.82 -7.13 -18.12
CA ALA A 43 -5.85 -6.05 -17.99
C ALA A 43 -5.74 -5.24 -19.30
N GLY A 44 -5.83 -3.92 -19.17
CA GLY A 44 -5.57 -2.99 -20.27
C GLY A 44 -4.10 -2.98 -20.70
N ARG A 45 -3.80 -2.35 -21.84
CA ARG A 45 -2.44 -2.27 -22.41
C ARG A 45 -1.39 -1.73 -21.43
N TRP A 46 -1.79 -0.75 -20.60
CA TRP A 46 -0.88 -0.13 -19.65
C TRP A 46 -0.48 -1.08 -18.52
N VAL A 47 -1.46 -1.76 -17.90
CA VAL A 47 -1.23 -2.75 -16.82
C VAL A 47 -0.38 -3.91 -17.34
N ARG A 48 -0.70 -4.43 -18.53
CA ARG A 48 0.09 -5.50 -19.18
C ARG A 48 1.55 -5.13 -19.43
N LYS A 49 1.83 -3.84 -19.66
CA LYS A 49 3.18 -3.35 -19.96
C LYS A 49 3.97 -3.03 -18.70
N HIS A 50 3.33 -2.44 -17.68
CA HIS A 50 4.04 -1.84 -16.55
C HIS A 50 3.89 -2.62 -15.24
N VAL A 51 2.82 -3.38 -15.04
CA VAL A 51 2.51 -4.06 -13.77
C VAL A 51 2.80 -5.55 -13.87
N LEU A 52 2.08 -6.27 -14.73
CA LEU A 52 2.15 -7.74 -14.80
C LEU A 52 3.57 -8.31 -14.98
N PRO A 53 4.47 -7.69 -15.78
CA PRO A 53 5.83 -8.20 -15.93
C PRO A 53 6.70 -8.10 -14.67
N LYS A 54 6.29 -7.32 -13.66
CA LYS A 54 7.00 -7.17 -12.38
C LYS A 54 6.59 -8.21 -11.35
N LEU A 55 5.47 -8.90 -11.56
CA LEU A 55 4.99 -9.89 -10.62
C LEU A 55 5.98 -11.07 -10.52
N PRO A 56 6.24 -11.59 -9.32
CA PRO A 56 7.06 -12.77 -9.12
C PRO A 56 6.43 -14.01 -9.77
N SER A 57 7.25 -15.05 -9.95
CA SER A 57 6.81 -16.37 -10.43
C SER A 57 5.51 -16.82 -9.76
N PRO A 58 4.54 -17.40 -10.50
CA PRO A 58 3.31 -17.98 -9.94
C PRO A 58 3.54 -19.02 -8.83
N SER A 59 4.73 -19.62 -8.75
CA SER A 59 5.12 -20.55 -7.67
C SER A 59 5.50 -19.85 -6.36
N SER A 60 5.58 -18.52 -6.34
CA SER A 60 5.95 -17.74 -5.17
C SER A 60 4.85 -17.81 -4.09
N LYS A 61 5.26 -17.86 -2.82
CA LYS A 61 4.35 -17.78 -1.67
C LYS A 61 3.72 -16.40 -1.49
N LEU A 62 4.08 -15.42 -2.32
CA LEU A 62 3.47 -14.08 -2.34
C LEU A 62 2.09 -14.09 -3.01
N TRP A 63 1.78 -15.11 -3.80
CA TRP A 63 0.44 -15.31 -4.37
C TRP A 63 -0.51 -15.84 -3.29
N ARG A 64 -1.59 -15.11 -3.03
CA ARG A 64 -2.54 -15.34 -1.94
C ARG A 64 -3.98 -15.13 -2.43
N SER A 65 -4.92 -15.88 -1.85
CA SER A 65 -6.35 -15.55 -2.01
C SER A 65 -6.65 -14.21 -1.33
N ARG A 66 -7.69 -13.48 -1.79
CA ARG A 66 -8.16 -12.25 -1.17
C ARG A 66 -8.51 -12.44 0.30
N ARG A 67 -9.06 -13.61 0.65
CA ARG A 67 -9.34 -13.98 2.05
C ARG A 67 -8.06 -14.06 2.89
N GLN A 68 -7.00 -14.65 2.36
CA GLN A 68 -5.70 -14.69 3.05
C GLN A 68 -5.11 -13.30 3.17
N ILE A 69 -5.15 -12.49 2.10
CA ILE A 69 -4.66 -11.11 2.12
C ILE A 69 -5.37 -10.31 3.20
N ARG A 70 -6.70 -10.43 3.30
CA ARG A 70 -7.50 -9.78 4.34
C ARG A 70 -7.00 -10.16 5.74
N SER A 71 -6.91 -11.45 6.06
CA SER A 71 -6.50 -11.90 7.40
C SER A 71 -5.05 -11.53 7.72
N GLU A 72 -4.15 -11.63 6.75
CA GLU A 72 -2.75 -11.22 6.94
C GLU A 72 -2.62 -9.70 7.15
N LEU A 73 -3.50 -8.89 6.55
CA LEU A 73 -3.56 -7.44 6.81
C LEU A 73 -4.20 -7.10 8.16
N GLU A 74 -5.18 -7.88 8.65
CA GLU A 74 -5.72 -7.74 10.01
C GLU A 74 -4.58 -7.91 11.04
N ASP A 75 -3.79 -8.97 10.88
CA ASP A 75 -2.61 -9.24 11.71
C ASP A 75 -1.53 -8.15 11.53
N PHE A 76 -1.25 -7.73 10.29
CA PHE A 76 -0.19 -6.76 10.01
C PHE A 76 -0.52 -5.36 10.52
N PHE A 77 -1.78 -4.92 10.43
CA PHE A 77 -2.21 -3.63 10.96
C PHE A 77 -2.38 -3.63 12.48
N ASP A 78 -2.37 -4.81 13.10
CA ASP A 78 -2.62 -5.01 14.54
C ASP A 78 -3.98 -4.43 14.94
N ILE A 79 -5.05 -4.87 14.26
CA ILE A 79 -6.40 -4.31 14.43
C ILE A 79 -7.01 -4.51 15.84
N ASP A 80 -6.44 -5.44 16.61
CA ASP A 80 -6.81 -5.71 18.01
C ASP A 80 -5.85 -5.03 19.01
N GLY A 81 -4.84 -4.30 18.51
CA GLY A 81 -3.86 -3.58 19.30
C GLY A 81 -4.34 -2.23 19.84
N ASP A 82 -3.57 -1.68 20.78
CA ASP A 82 -3.91 -0.43 21.47
C ASP A 82 -3.54 0.83 20.66
N GLU A 83 -2.68 0.70 19.65
CA GLU A 83 -2.21 1.84 18.87
C GLU A 83 -3.19 2.20 17.74
N PRO A 84 -3.56 3.49 17.59
CA PRO A 84 -4.34 3.94 16.44
C PRO A 84 -3.60 3.67 15.12
N ILE A 85 -4.34 3.16 14.15
CA ILE A 85 -3.88 2.91 12.78
C ILE A 85 -3.99 4.21 11.99
N GLU A 86 -2.92 4.64 11.33
CA GLU A 86 -2.96 5.69 10.30
C GLU A 86 -2.59 5.11 8.94
N LEU A 87 -3.52 5.20 7.98
CA LEU A 87 -3.28 4.81 6.60
C LEU A 87 -2.81 6.03 5.78
N TRP A 88 -1.75 5.85 5.01
CA TRP A 88 -1.16 6.84 4.11
C TRP A 88 -0.92 6.24 2.73
N ALA A 89 -1.29 6.99 1.68
CA ALA A 89 -0.99 6.62 0.30
C ALA A 89 -0.79 7.88 -0.55
N TRP A 90 -0.17 7.74 -1.72
CA TRP A 90 0.05 8.82 -2.67
C TRP A 90 -0.99 8.78 -3.79
N VAL A 91 -1.93 9.73 -3.80
CA VAL A 91 -3.10 9.76 -4.71
C VAL A 91 -3.99 8.53 -4.49
N GLY A 92 -4.28 8.25 -3.21
CA GLY A 92 -4.73 6.94 -2.73
C GLY A 92 -6.23 6.66 -2.80
N ALA A 93 -6.99 7.37 -3.62
CA ALA A 93 -8.46 7.26 -3.60
C ALA A 93 -8.93 5.85 -4.02
N TYR A 94 -8.41 5.33 -5.13
CA TYR A 94 -8.74 3.97 -5.60
C TYR A 94 -8.08 2.91 -4.72
N ASP A 95 -6.87 3.17 -4.22
CA ASP A 95 -6.16 2.31 -3.27
C ASP A 95 -6.98 2.09 -1.99
N HIS A 96 -7.59 3.16 -1.45
CA HIS A 96 -8.46 3.05 -0.28
C HIS A 96 -9.69 2.17 -0.57
N VAL A 97 -10.33 2.35 -1.73
CA VAL A 97 -11.49 1.54 -2.11
C VAL A 97 -11.10 0.06 -2.22
N VAL A 98 -10.03 -0.26 -2.96
CA VAL A 98 -9.65 -1.65 -3.21
C VAL A 98 -9.12 -2.36 -1.95
N LEU A 99 -8.43 -1.64 -1.06
CA LEU A 99 -8.06 -2.12 0.28
C LEU A 99 -9.33 -2.48 1.07
N CYS A 100 -10.26 -1.54 1.23
CA CYS A 100 -11.48 -1.75 2.02
C CYS A 100 -12.37 -2.87 1.44
N GLN A 101 -12.41 -3.03 0.11
CA GLN A 101 -13.13 -4.11 -0.56
C GLN A 101 -12.59 -5.52 -0.27
N LEU A 102 -11.44 -5.67 0.41
CA LEU A 102 -11.04 -6.98 0.96
C LEU A 102 -12.00 -7.47 2.05
N TRP A 103 -12.64 -6.55 2.78
CA TRP A 103 -13.68 -6.88 3.78
C TRP A 103 -15.09 -6.89 3.19
N GLY A 104 -15.29 -6.35 1.98
CA GLY A 104 -16.58 -6.26 1.31
C GLY A 104 -17.18 -4.86 1.42
N PRO A 105 -18.46 -4.70 1.81
CA PRO A 105 -19.04 -3.38 2.01
C PRO A 105 -18.37 -2.64 3.17
N MET A 106 -18.41 -1.31 3.17
CA MET A 106 -17.77 -0.47 4.21
C MET A 106 -18.27 -0.78 5.63
N THR A 107 -19.46 -1.35 5.77
CA THR A 107 -20.03 -1.80 7.05
C THR A 107 -19.26 -2.93 7.70
N ASP A 108 -18.51 -3.70 6.91
CA ASP A 108 -17.81 -4.90 7.35
C ASP A 108 -16.33 -4.61 7.63
N LEU A 109 -15.87 -3.37 7.38
CA LEU A 109 -14.52 -2.94 7.71
C LEU A 109 -14.31 -2.96 9.25
N PRO A 110 -13.18 -3.50 9.76
CA PRO A 110 -12.95 -3.58 11.21
C PRO A 110 -13.08 -2.21 11.89
N PRO A 111 -13.62 -2.13 13.13
CA PRO A 111 -13.79 -0.86 13.83
C PRO A 111 -12.49 -0.04 13.97
N ALA A 112 -11.35 -0.69 14.17
CA ALA A 112 -10.05 -0.04 14.30
C ALA A 112 -9.52 0.58 12.98
N MET A 113 -9.94 0.05 11.83
CA MET A 113 -9.46 0.53 10.53
C MET A 113 -10.01 1.92 10.18
N PRO A 114 -9.18 2.91 9.81
CA PRO A 114 -9.66 4.23 9.43
C PRO A 114 -10.58 4.20 8.20
N ARG A 115 -11.63 5.03 8.20
CA ARG A 115 -12.57 5.19 7.06
C ARG A 115 -12.08 6.21 6.03
N PHE A 116 -10.80 6.56 6.12
CA PHE A 116 -10.11 7.43 5.17
C PHE A 116 -8.64 7.07 5.14
N THR A 117 -8.00 7.34 4.01
CA THR A 117 -6.55 7.32 3.87
C THR A 117 -6.05 8.75 3.82
N ARG A 118 -5.00 9.06 4.58
CA ARG A 118 -4.32 10.35 4.54
C ARG A 118 -3.57 10.48 3.22
N GLU A 119 -3.76 11.62 2.56
CA GLU A 119 -3.24 11.85 1.22
C GLU A 119 -1.82 12.43 1.27
N LEU A 120 -0.82 11.60 0.96
CA LEU A 120 0.58 11.97 1.02
C LEU A 120 0.96 13.04 -0.01
N ARG A 121 0.29 13.05 -1.17
CA ARG A 121 0.47 14.10 -2.18
C ARG A 121 0.02 15.45 -1.64
N GLN A 122 -1.14 15.51 -0.99
CA GLN A 122 -1.66 16.73 -0.37
C GLN A 122 -0.70 17.21 0.72
N PHE A 123 -0.23 16.30 1.59
CA PHE A 123 0.75 16.63 2.62
C PHE A 123 2.06 17.19 2.06
N TRP A 124 2.49 16.70 0.88
CA TRP A 124 3.65 17.26 0.16
C TRP A 124 3.39 18.68 -0.36
N GLU A 125 2.20 18.97 -0.88
CA GLU A 125 1.84 20.32 -1.34
C GLU A 125 1.77 21.31 -0.17
N GLU A 126 1.16 20.91 0.94
CA GLU A 126 1.06 21.71 2.18
C GLU A 126 2.42 22.09 2.77
N ARG A 127 3.46 21.29 2.50
CA ARG A 127 4.85 21.56 2.91
C ARG A 127 5.66 22.38 1.90
N GLY A 128 4.99 22.99 0.92
CA GLY A 128 5.64 23.83 -0.08
C GLY A 128 6.32 23.03 -1.19
N SER A 129 5.87 21.79 -1.44
CA SER A 129 6.33 20.97 -2.56
C SER A 129 7.85 20.75 -2.61
N PRO A 130 8.50 20.33 -1.50
CA PRO A 130 9.95 20.18 -1.45
C PRO A 130 10.45 19.15 -2.48
N ARG A 131 11.68 19.34 -2.96
CA ARG A 131 12.29 18.41 -3.92
C ARG A 131 12.38 17.01 -3.31
N MET A 132 11.79 16.04 -4.00
CA MET A 132 11.81 14.62 -3.61
C MET A 132 12.80 13.81 -4.45
N PRO A 133 13.24 12.64 -3.95
CA PRO A 133 13.98 11.68 -4.76
C PRO A 133 13.22 11.29 -6.02
N ALA A 134 13.97 10.91 -7.06
CA ALA A 134 13.38 10.39 -8.28
C ALA A 134 12.50 9.16 -8.00
N ARG A 135 11.51 8.92 -8.87
CA ARG A 135 10.71 7.70 -8.78
C ARG A 135 11.61 6.47 -8.95
N PRO A 136 11.43 5.39 -8.19
CA PRO A 136 12.19 4.15 -8.36
C PRO A 136 12.05 3.60 -9.78
N THR A 137 13.09 2.91 -10.28
CA THR A 137 13.07 2.25 -11.60
C THR A 137 12.00 1.16 -11.68
N ASP A 138 11.76 0.49 -10.55
CA ASP A 138 10.85 -0.64 -10.44
C ASP A 138 9.45 -0.22 -9.96
N ALA A 139 9.13 1.07 -10.07
CA ALA A 139 7.79 1.58 -9.82
C ALA A 139 6.72 0.80 -10.58
N HIS A 140 5.51 0.74 -10.02
CA HIS A 140 4.47 -0.22 -10.39
C HIS A 140 4.71 -1.66 -9.89
N ASP A 141 5.60 -1.79 -8.91
CA ASP A 141 5.56 -2.83 -7.89
C ASP A 141 5.05 -2.17 -6.60
N ALA A 142 3.96 -2.70 -6.06
CA ALA A 142 3.26 -2.05 -4.96
C ALA A 142 4.09 -1.94 -3.67
N LEU A 143 4.99 -2.88 -3.39
CA LEU A 143 5.86 -2.77 -2.21
C LEU A 143 6.95 -1.72 -2.41
N VAL A 144 7.51 -1.62 -3.63
CA VAL A 144 8.47 -0.58 -3.99
C VAL A 144 7.82 0.81 -3.84
N ASP A 145 6.61 0.99 -4.35
CA ASP A 145 5.90 2.27 -4.28
C ASP A 145 5.47 2.60 -2.83
N ALA A 146 5.04 1.62 -2.03
CA ALA A 146 4.76 1.79 -0.59
C ALA A 146 5.99 2.23 0.22
N ARG A 147 7.15 1.60 0.00
CA ARG A 147 8.44 2.01 0.60
C ARG A 147 8.81 3.43 0.20
N HIS A 148 8.60 3.79 -1.06
CA HIS A 148 8.88 5.14 -1.56
C HIS A 148 7.97 6.18 -0.91
N ASN A 149 6.70 5.84 -0.66
CA ASN A 149 5.76 6.70 0.08
C ASN A 149 6.24 6.95 1.52
N LEU A 150 6.65 5.90 2.25
CA LEU A 150 7.24 6.04 3.57
C LEU A 150 8.50 6.92 3.53
N HIS A 151 9.40 6.70 2.56
CA HIS A 151 10.63 7.49 2.42
C HIS A 151 10.33 8.97 2.17
N ARG A 152 9.37 9.29 1.29
CA ARG A 152 8.91 10.67 1.05
C ARG A 152 8.39 11.30 2.32
N PHE A 153 7.56 10.59 3.08
CA PHE A 153 7.04 11.07 4.36
C PHE A 153 8.18 11.41 5.33
N GLN A 154 9.14 10.50 5.51
CA GLN A 154 10.30 10.70 6.38
C GLN A 154 11.16 11.90 5.96
N LEU A 155 11.33 12.14 4.66
CA LEU A 155 12.05 13.33 4.16
C LEU A 155 11.27 14.62 4.43
N MET A 156 9.95 14.57 4.33
CA MET A 156 9.08 15.71 4.61
C MET A 156 9.02 16.05 6.10
N THR A 157 9.06 15.05 6.98
CA THR A 157 8.99 15.23 8.44
C THR A 157 10.35 15.34 9.13
N GLY A 158 11.44 14.98 8.46
CA GLY A 158 12.78 14.90 9.05
C GLY A 158 12.97 13.66 9.95
N GLU A 159 12.05 12.71 9.94
CA GLU A 159 12.09 11.52 10.80
C GLU A 159 13.14 10.48 10.37
N GLY A 160 13.69 10.58 9.15
CA GLY A 160 14.74 9.68 8.63
C GLY A 160 16.18 10.04 9.03
N LEU A 161 16.41 11.09 9.82
CA LEU A 161 17.76 11.60 10.17
C LEU A 161 18.16 11.35 11.63
N ARG A 162 17.39 10.60 12.42
CA ARG A 162 17.81 10.25 13.79
C ARG A 162 18.77 9.05 13.74
N PRO A 163 20.07 9.20 14.05
CA PRO A 163 20.94 8.05 14.21
C PRO A 163 20.36 7.16 15.31
N ALA A 164 20.35 5.85 15.05
CA ALA A 164 19.97 4.85 16.04
C ALA A 164 20.71 5.16 17.35
N ARG A 165 19.96 5.32 18.45
CA ARG A 165 20.58 5.41 19.78
C ARG A 165 21.42 4.15 19.96
N GLN A 166 22.73 4.30 20.07
CA GLN A 166 23.59 3.21 20.50
C GLN A 166 23.12 2.78 21.89
N PRO A 167 22.94 1.47 22.15
CA PRO A 167 22.70 1.00 23.51
C PRO A 167 23.97 1.30 24.33
N GLY A 168 23.78 2.00 25.44
CA GLY A 168 24.80 2.23 26.47
C GLY A 168 24.94 1.05 27.41
#